data_AF-A0A2E8FIN5-F1
#
_entry.id   AF-A0A2E8FIN5-F1
#
_cell.length_a   1.000
_cell.length_b   1.000
_cell.length_c   1.000
_cell.angle_alpha   90.00
_cell.angle_beta   90.00
_cell.angle_gamma   90.00
#
_symmetry.space_group_name_H-M   'P 1'
#
loop_
_entity.id
_entity.type
_entity.pdbx_description
1 polymer ?
#
loop_
_entity_poly.entity_id
_entity_poly.type
_entity_poly.pdbx_seq_one_letter_code
_entity_poly.pdbx_strand_id
1 'polypeptide(L)'
;MATAATQSNTRAHGAILTLIMLIVVLVVMRVWQWAPSNPLGTVPVVVTMLEDGQPVSNVSVTLFPKTEDAVLRPASGTTDSNGRCLLTTWRFEDGATPGPYGVGVAKIPTETLKFSDPKYLAVDPVSMYMQTYQQKPADKSEWPEKLMAAETSGLEVTVKADGPNEFRIDVGK
;
A
#
# COMPACT_ATOMS: atom_id res chain seq x y z
N MET A 1 18.63 -71.86 -15.50
CA MET A 1 18.65 -70.66 -14.65
C MET A 1 19.13 -69.50 -15.50
N ALA A 2 18.30 -68.50 -15.75
CA ALA A 2 18.69 -67.28 -16.47
C ALA A 2 18.28 -66.08 -15.61
N THR A 3 19.28 -65.32 -15.17
CA THR A 3 19.14 -64.09 -14.39
C THR A 3 18.71 -62.95 -15.32
N ALA A 4 17.51 -62.42 -15.12
CA ALA A 4 17.05 -61.21 -15.79
C ALA A 4 17.73 -59.99 -15.15
N ALA A 5 18.51 -59.25 -15.94
CA ALA A 5 19.12 -57.99 -15.52
C ALA A 5 18.07 -56.86 -15.53
N THR A 6 17.84 -56.26 -14.37
CA THR A 6 17.01 -55.06 -14.22
C THR A 6 17.72 -53.85 -14.85
N GLN A 7 17.25 -53.42 -16.02
CA GLN A 7 17.66 -52.18 -16.67
C GLN A 7 17.15 -50.98 -15.84
N SER A 8 18.06 -50.28 -15.16
CA SER A 8 17.70 -49.13 -14.32
C SER A 8 17.39 -47.89 -15.17
N ASN A 9 16.19 -47.32 -14.99
CA ASN A 9 15.66 -46.15 -15.69
C ASN A 9 16.31 -44.83 -15.21
N THR A 10 17.64 -44.72 -15.21
CA THR A 10 18.36 -43.50 -14.77
C THR A 10 18.20 -42.32 -15.75
N ARG A 11 17.91 -42.59 -17.03
CA ARG A 11 17.69 -41.55 -18.04
C ARG A 11 16.39 -40.76 -17.84
N ALA A 12 15.33 -41.42 -17.38
CA ALA A 12 14.04 -40.77 -17.13
C ALA A 12 14.09 -39.83 -15.92
N HIS A 13 14.80 -40.22 -14.85
CA HIS A 13 14.95 -39.41 -13.64
C HIS A 13 15.75 -38.13 -13.92
N GLY A 14 16.81 -38.19 -14.73
CA GLY A 14 17.56 -37.02 -15.16
C GLY A 14 16.73 -36.02 -15.95
N ALA A 15 15.91 -36.51 -16.89
CA ALA A 15 15.03 -35.67 -17.71
C ALA A 15 13.92 -35.00 -16.88
N ILE A 16 13.37 -35.68 -15.88
CA ILE A 16 12.34 -35.13 -14.98
C ILE A 16 12.93 -34.04 -14.09
N LEU A 17 14.13 -34.26 -13.52
CA LEU A 17 14.79 -33.25 -12.68
C LEU A 17 15.17 -32.00 -13.48
N THR A 18 15.65 -32.14 -14.72
CA THR A 18 15.94 -30.98 -15.57
C THR A 18 14.66 -30.22 -15.97
N LEU A 19 13.56 -30.94 -16.21
CA LEU A 19 12.26 -30.32 -16.52
C LEU A 19 11.70 -29.54 -15.33
N ILE A 20 11.77 -30.10 -14.12
CA ILE A 20 11.33 -29.42 -12.89
C ILE A 20 12.17 -28.16 -12.64
N MET A 21 13.50 -28.25 -12.80
CA MET A 21 14.39 -27.11 -12.60
C MET A 21 14.12 -26.00 -13.64
N LEU A 22 13.84 -26.37 -14.90
CA LEU A 22 13.46 -25.42 -15.95
C LEU A 22 12.10 -24.75 -15.65
N ILE A 23 11.11 -25.50 -15.14
CA ILE A 23 9.83 -24.92 -14.71
C ILE A 23 10.03 -23.94 -13.55
N VAL A 24 10.86 -24.28 -12.56
CA VAL A 24 11.19 -23.37 -11.44
C VAL A 24 11.87 -22.10 -11.94
N VAL A 25 12.84 -22.21 -12.85
CA VAL A 25 13.50 -21.05 -13.47
C VAL A 25 12.50 -20.19 -14.25
N LEU A 26 11.59 -20.80 -15.01
CA LEU A 26 10.55 -20.08 -15.73
C LEU A 26 9.56 -19.38 -14.79
N VAL A 27 9.20 -19.99 -13.67
CA VAL A 27 8.36 -19.37 -12.63
C VAL A 27 9.09 -18.18 -11.99
N VAL A 28 10.37 -18.32 -11.64
CA VAL A 28 11.18 -17.22 -11.07
C VAL A 28 11.36 -16.09 -12.08
N MET A 29 11.62 -16.39 -13.36
CA MET A 29 11.72 -15.40 -14.43
C MET A 29 10.39 -14.66 -14.65
N ARG A 30 9.24 -15.35 -14.56
CA ARG A 30 7.92 -14.71 -14.66
C ARG A 30 7.63 -13.76 -13.50
N VAL A 31 8.15 -14.05 -12.30
CA VAL A 31 8.01 -13.14 -11.14
C VAL A 31 8.90 -11.90 -11.28
N TRP A 32 10.04 -12.00 -11.98
CA TRP A 32 10.98 -10.88 -12.14
C TRP A 32 10.67 -9.89 -13.28
N GLN A 33 9.89 -10.28 -14.30
CA GLN A 33 9.73 -9.45 -15.52
C GLN A 33 8.40 -8.68 -15.63
N TRP A 34 7.63 -8.54 -14.55
CA TRP A 34 6.32 -7.89 -14.60
C TRP A 34 6.24 -6.59 -13.80
N ALA A 35 7.21 -5.69 -13.99
CA ALA A 35 6.98 -4.28 -13.69
C ALA A 35 6.30 -3.65 -14.92
N PRO A 36 4.97 -3.41 -14.91
CA PRO A 36 4.33 -2.68 -15.99
C PRO A 36 5.01 -1.31 -16.10
N SER A 37 5.48 -0.97 -17.30
CA SER A 37 5.95 0.38 -17.60
C SER A 37 4.77 1.32 -17.39
N ASN A 38 4.75 2.03 -16.27
CA ASN A 38 3.68 2.97 -15.99
C ASN A 38 3.96 4.27 -16.76
N PRO A 39 3.14 4.63 -17.76
CA PRO A 39 3.37 5.84 -18.56
C PRO A 39 3.29 7.13 -17.72
N LEU A 40 2.77 7.06 -16.49
CA LEU A 40 2.68 8.17 -15.55
C LEU A 40 3.92 8.30 -14.65
N GLY A 41 4.90 7.40 -14.78
CA GLY A 41 6.14 7.44 -14.02
C GLY A 41 5.98 7.09 -12.54
N THR A 42 4.84 6.52 -12.12
CA THR A 42 4.65 6.02 -10.74
C THR A 42 5.00 4.54 -10.64
N VAL A 43 5.51 4.16 -9.48
CA VAL A 43 5.81 2.79 -9.10
C VAL A 43 4.84 2.35 -8.00
N PRO A 44 4.39 1.08 -7.96
CA PRO A 44 3.53 0.61 -6.88
C PRO A 44 4.16 0.84 -5.51
N VAL A 45 3.38 1.40 -4.58
CA VAL A 45 3.81 1.63 -3.19
C VAL A 45 2.79 1.04 -2.24
N VAL A 46 3.27 0.24 -1.30
CA VAL A 46 2.48 -0.37 -0.23
C VAL A 46 2.98 0.22 1.09
N VAL A 47 2.06 0.72 1.91
CA VAL A 47 2.37 1.10 3.30
C VAL A 47 1.60 0.21 4.24
N THR A 48 2.27 -0.31 5.26
CA THR A 48 1.67 -1.03 6.38
C THR A 48 1.79 -0.17 7.63
N MET A 49 0.66 0.30 8.14
CA MET A 49 0.58 1.08 9.36
C MET A 49 0.36 0.19 10.57
N LEU A 50 1.07 0.51 11.64
CA LEU A 50 0.93 -0.11 12.94
C LEU A 50 0.78 0.97 14.02
N GLU A 51 0.08 0.60 15.07
CA GLU A 51 -0.03 1.31 16.33
C GLU A 51 0.37 0.31 17.44
N ASP A 52 1.44 0.60 18.17
CA ASP A 52 2.03 -0.30 19.19
C ASP A 52 2.33 -1.71 18.65
N GLY A 53 2.82 -1.79 17.40
CA GLY A 53 3.10 -3.05 16.71
C GLY A 53 1.87 -3.80 16.19
N GLN A 54 0.65 -3.33 16.44
CA GLN A 54 -0.59 -3.91 15.92
C GLN A 54 -1.06 -3.22 14.63
N PRO A 55 -1.57 -3.94 13.63
CA PRO A 55 -2.09 -3.32 12.42
C PRO A 55 -3.27 -2.38 12.69
N VAL A 56 -3.23 -1.18 12.12
CA VAL A 56 -4.27 -0.15 12.32
C VAL A 56 -5.03 0.15 11.03
N SER A 57 -6.35 -0.02 11.09
CA SER A 57 -7.26 0.21 9.96
C SER A 57 -7.84 1.63 9.95
N ASN A 58 -8.41 2.05 8.80
CA ASN A 58 -9.03 3.37 8.63
C ASN A 58 -8.08 4.55 8.90
N VAL A 59 -6.82 4.40 8.53
CA VAL A 59 -5.82 5.46 8.62
C VAL A 59 -5.48 5.94 7.22
N SER A 60 -5.67 7.24 6.99
CA SER A 60 -5.19 7.91 5.78
C SER A 60 -3.70 8.15 5.90
N VAL A 61 -2.94 7.62 4.96
CA VAL A 61 -1.51 7.87 4.78
C VAL A 61 -1.33 8.74 3.56
N THR A 62 -0.56 9.81 3.69
CA THR A 62 -0.24 10.73 2.59
C THR A 62 1.25 10.96 2.54
N LEU A 63 1.85 10.74 1.37
CA LEU A 63 3.23 11.09 1.06
C LEU A 63 3.25 12.51 0.49
N PHE A 64 4.06 13.38 1.07
CA PHE A 64 4.28 14.75 0.63
C PHE A 64 5.70 14.89 0.07
N PRO A 65 5.88 15.35 -1.17
CA PRO A 65 7.21 15.56 -1.74
C PRO A 65 8.07 16.46 -0.84
N LYS A 66 9.32 16.06 -0.58
CA LYS A 66 10.27 16.89 0.18
C LYS A 66 11.00 17.92 -0.69
N THR A 67 10.88 17.81 -2.01
CA THR A 67 11.49 18.75 -2.95
C THR A 67 10.39 19.45 -3.75
N GLU A 68 10.67 20.67 -4.19
CA GLU A 68 9.78 21.45 -5.07
C GLU A 68 9.82 20.97 -6.54
N ASP A 69 10.25 19.73 -6.78
CA ASP A 69 10.28 19.16 -8.12
C ASP A 69 8.84 18.95 -8.62
N ALA A 70 8.49 19.61 -9.72
CA ALA A 70 7.16 19.56 -10.32
C ALA A 70 6.74 18.15 -10.78
N VAL A 71 7.69 17.22 -10.90
CA VAL A 71 7.45 15.81 -11.21
C VAL A 71 6.95 15.03 -9.98
N LEU A 72 7.38 15.39 -8.77
CA LEU A 72 6.91 14.75 -7.55
C LEU A 72 5.51 15.25 -7.19
N ARG A 73 4.64 14.33 -6.81
CA ARG A 73 3.27 14.63 -6.42
C ARG A 73 2.89 13.93 -5.14
N PRO A 74 1.97 14.52 -4.35
CA PRO A 74 1.43 13.81 -3.21
C PRO A 74 0.75 12.51 -3.64
N ALA A 75 0.94 11.46 -2.86
CA ALA A 75 0.30 10.17 -3.05
C ALA A 75 -0.39 9.77 -1.75
N SER A 76 -1.60 9.22 -1.81
CA SER A 76 -2.34 8.85 -0.59
C SER A 76 -3.05 7.51 -0.71
N GLY A 77 -3.35 6.93 0.45
CA GLY A 77 -4.08 5.67 0.57
C GLY A 77 -4.68 5.53 1.96
N THR A 78 -5.71 4.70 2.08
CA THR A 78 -6.36 4.39 3.37
C THR A 78 -6.09 2.94 3.75
N THR A 79 -5.75 2.69 5.01
CA THR A 79 -5.43 1.34 5.49
C THR A 79 -6.66 0.46 5.65
N ASP A 80 -6.51 -0.78 5.21
CA ASP A 80 -7.50 -1.85 5.36
C ASP A 80 -7.48 -2.47 6.77
N SER A 81 -8.26 -3.53 6.99
CA SER A 81 -8.31 -4.27 8.26
C SER A 81 -6.98 -4.90 8.68
N ASN A 82 -6.03 -5.06 7.75
CA ASN A 82 -4.69 -5.59 8.01
C ASN A 82 -3.65 -4.46 8.17
N GLY A 83 -4.10 -3.20 8.27
CA GLY A 83 -3.25 -2.02 8.34
C GLY A 83 -2.51 -1.71 7.05
N ARG A 84 -2.87 -2.36 5.93
CA ARG A 84 -2.19 -2.20 4.65
C ARG A 84 -2.94 -1.20 3.78
N CYS A 85 -2.22 -0.28 3.13
CA CYS A 85 -2.77 0.59 2.11
C CYS A 85 -1.91 0.57 0.84
N LEU A 86 -2.59 0.65 -0.30
CA LEU A 86 -2.00 0.89 -1.61
C LEU A 86 -2.11 2.39 -1.89
N LEU A 87 -0.99 3.00 -2.26
CA LEU A 87 -0.99 4.44 -2.54
C LEU A 87 -1.50 4.72 -3.96
N THR A 88 -2.09 5.89 -4.11
CA THR A 88 -2.61 6.43 -5.36
C THR A 88 -2.09 7.84 -5.56
N THR A 89 -1.57 8.13 -6.75
CA THR A 89 -1.22 9.48 -7.20
C THR A 89 -2.19 9.96 -8.28
N TRP A 90 -2.41 9.18 -9.34
CA TRP A 90 -3.22 9.60 -10.49
C TRP A 90 -4.41 8.69 -10.74
N ARG A 91 -4.16 7.39 -10.65
CA ARG A 91 -5.15 6.33 -10.87
C ARG A 91 -5.15 5.44 -9.66
N PHE A 92 -6.30 4.84 -9.40
CA PHE A 92 -6.47 3.92 -8.29
C PHE A 92 -5.32 2.90 -8.23
N GLU A 93 -4.58 2.92 -7.12
CA GLU A 93 -3.48 2.02 -6.78
C GLU A 93 -2.26 2.07 -7.72
N ASP A 94 -2.03 3.19 -8.40
CA ASP A 94 -0.85 3.39 -9.27
C ASP A 94 0.44 3.73 -8.50
N GLY A 95 0.37 3.91 -7.19
CA GLY A 95 1.51 4.17 -6.32
C GLY A 95 1.97 5.62 -6.31
N ALA A 96 3.28 5.85 -6.29
CA ALA A 96 3.91 7.18 -6.18
C ALA A 96 5.07 7.34 -7.17
N THR A 97 5.40 8.56 -7.55
CA THR A 97 6.60 8.81 -8.38
C THR A 97 7.87 8.61 -7.53
N PRO A 98 8.95 8.02 -8.07
CA PRO A 98 10.20 7.84 -7.33
C PRO A 98 10.77 9.15 -6.80
N GLY A 99 11.11 9.20 -5.51
CA GLY A 99 11.61 10.41 -4.87
C GLY A 99 11.53 10.37 -3.33
N PRO A 100 12.03 11.42 -2.66
CA PRO A 100 11.93 11.58 -1.21
C PRO A 100 10.60 12.20 -0.79
N TYR A 101 9.96 11.60 0.21
CA TYR A 101 8.68 12.04 0.76
C TYR A 101 8.71 12.13 2.28
N GLY A 102 8.00 13.13 2.82
CA GLY A 102 7.54 13.12 4.20
C GLY A 102 6.19 12.42 4.28
N VAL A 103 5.88 11.81 5.43
CA VAL A 103 4.63 11.04 5.61
C VAL A 103 3.72 11.77 6.59
N GLY A 104 2.52 12.12 6.15
CA GLY A 104 1.41 12.53 7.00
C GLY A 104 0.43 11.38 7.22
N VAL A 105 -0.08 11.26 8.43
CA VAL A 105 -0.93 10.15 8.85
C VAL A 105 -2.10 10.67 9.69
N ALA A 106 -3.32 10.37 9.25
CA ALA A 106 -4.56 10.82 9.90
C ALA A 106 -5.54 9.66 10.08
N LYS A 107 -6.05 9.46 11.30
CA LYS A 107 -7.10 8.49 11.58
C LYS A 107 -8.43 9.00 11.04
N ILE A 108 -9.09 8.22 10.19
CA ILE A 108 -10.41 8.53 9.64
C ILE A 108 -11.45 8.04 10.65
N PRO A 109 -12.33 8.91 11.17
CA PRO A 109 -13.36 8.47 12.09
C PRO A 109 -14.29 7.46 11.41
N THR A 110 -14.48 6.31 12.06
CA THR A 110 -15.37 5.23 11.58
C THR A 110 -16.85 5.60 11.71
N GLU A 111 -17.18 6.78 12.26
CA GLU A 111 -18.51 7.36 12.14
C GLU A 111 -18.77 7.74 10.68
N THR A 112 -19.08 6.71 9.88
CA THR A 112 -19.72 6.82 8.58
C THR A 112 -20.78 7.89 8.66
N LEU A 113 -20.64 8.91 7.82
CA LEU A 113 -21.72 9.80 7.45
C LEU A 113 -22.95 8.92 7.19
N LYS A 114 -23.92 8.95 8.11
CA LYS A 114 -25.13 8.12 8.04
C LYS A 114 -26.04 8.68 6.94
N PHE A 115 -25.64 8.57 5.67
CA PHE A 115 -26.44 8.99 4.52
C PHE A 115 -27.73 8.20 4.37
N SER A 116 -27.86 7.07 5.08
CA SER A 116 -29.04 6.20 5.04
C SER A 116 -30.18 6.63 5.96
N ASP A 117 -30.00 7.65 6.80
CA ASP A 117 -31.10 8.20 7.59
C ASP A 117 -31.93 9.15 6.69
N PRO A 118 -33.25 8.88 6.48
CA PRO A 118 -34.10 9.66 5.58
C PRO A 118 -34.09 11.16 5.87
N LYS A 119 -33.74 11.56 7.10
CA LYS A 119 -33.59 12.98 7.47
C LYS A 119 -32.50 13.71 6.69
N TYR A 120 -31.50 13.02 6.14
CA TYR A 120 -30.41 13.62 5.35
C TYR A 120 -30.70 13.67 3.84
N LEU A 121 -31.77 13.03 3.36
CA LEU A 121 -32.19 13.11 1.96
C LEU A 121 -32.88 14.44 1.61
N ALA A 122 -33.34 15.18 2.62
CA ALA A 122 -34.02 16.47 2.48
C ALA A 122 -33.13 17.68 2.83
N VAL A 123 -31.86 17.44 3.20
CA VAL A 123 -30.92 18.49 3.59
C VAL A 123 -30.23 19.01 2.34
N ASP A 124 -30.22 20.33 2.16
CA ASP A 124 -29.51 20.97 1.06
C ASP A 124 -28.02 20.55 1.09
N PRO A 125 -27.42 20.15 -0.06
CA PRO A 125 -26.06 19.62 -0.10
C PRO A 125 -25.01 20.54 0.53
N VAL A 126 -25.20 21.86 0.45
CA VAL A 126 -24.28 22.85 1.04
C VAL A 126 -24.40 22.83 2.56
N SER A 127 -25.63 22.79 3.08
CA SER A 127 -25.87 22.69 4.52
C SER A 127 -25.43 21.35 5.13
N MET A 128 -25.53 20.25 4.36
CA MET A 128 -24.99 18.95 4.76
C MET A 128 -23.46 19.00 4.86
N TYR A 129 -22.79 19.58 3.86
CA TYR A 129 -21.34 19.78 3.88
C TYR A 129 -20.90 20.59 5.11
N MET A 130 -21.61 21.66 5.45
CA MET A 130 -21.31 22.47 6.64
C MET A 130 -21.59 21.72 7.96
N GLN A 131 -22.64 20.92 8.03
CA GLN A 131 -22.94 20.10 9.22
C GLN A 131 -21.89 19.02 9.45
N THR A 132 -21.32 18.42 8.39
CA THR A 132 -20.22 17.45 8.54
C THR A 132 -18.93 18.06 9.08
N TYR A 133 -18.69 19.36 8.87
CA TYR A 133 -17.60 20.09 9.53
C TYR A 133 -17.89 20.41 11.01
N GLN A 134 -19.17 20.44 11.41
CA GLN A 134 -19.58 20.61 12.81
C GLN A 134 -19.70 19.27 13.56
N GLN A 135 -19.70 18.14 12.85
CA GLN A 135 -19.60 16.83 13.50
C GLN A 135 -18.21 16.74 14.14
N LYS A 136 -18.25 16.61 15.47
CA LYS A 136 -17.19 16.33 16.43
C LYS A 136 -15.85 15.98 15.74
N PRO A 137 -14.75 16.74 15.98
CA PRO A 137 -13.44 16.37 15.45
C PRO A 137 -13.20 14.89 15.75
N ALA A 138 -12.83 14.14 14.71
CA ALA A 138 -12.46 12.72 14.76
C ALA A 138 -11.87 12.41 16.13
N ASP A 139 -12.46 11.47 16.88
CA ASP A 139 -12.20 11.22 18.30
C ASP A 139 -10.80 11.71 18.71
N LYS A 140 -10.79 12.95 19.24
CA LYS A 140 -9.63 13.83 19.31
C LYS A 140 -8.60 13.38 20.35
N SER A 141 -8.62 12.11 20.74
CA SER A 141 -8.08 11.65 22.01
C SER A 141 -7.04 10.54 21.93
N GLU A 142 -6.84 9.88 20.78
CA GLU A 142 -5.88 8.76 20.71
C GLU A 142 -4.82 8.91 19.62
N TRP A 143 -5.09 9.69 18.56
CA TRP A 143 -4.11 9.86 17.47
C TRP A 143 -3.25 11.11 17.63
N PRO A 144 -1.91 11.02 17.64
CA PRO A 144 -1.05 12.19 17.78
C PRO A 144 -1.22 13.18 16.63
N GLU A 145 -1.65 14.42 16.92
CA GLU A 145 -1.85 15.50 15.94
C GLU A 145 -0.58 15.81 15.13
N LYS A 146 0.59 15.63 15.75
CA LYS A 146 1.90 15.79 15.11
C LYS A 146 2.09 14.85 13.91
N LEU A 147 1.41 13.71 13.85
CA LEU A 147 1.56 12.78 12.73
C LEU A 147 0.81 13.23 11.49
N MET A 148 -0.16 14.15 11.60
CA MET A 148 -1.02 14.53 10.49
C MET A 148 -0.30 15.32 9.40
N ALA A 149 0.73 16.09 9.77
CA ALA A 149 1.52 16.88 8.84
C ALA A 149 2.92 16.28 8.66
N ALA A 150 3.42 16.26 7.42
CA ALA A 150 4.73 15.69 7.08
C ALA A 150 5.89 16.40 7.80
N GLU A 151 5.73 17.69 8.08
CA GLU A 151 6.72 18.53 8.73
C GLU A 151 6.84 18.20 10.22
N THR A 152 5.74 17.80 10.85
CA THR A 152 5.67 17.54 12.29
C THR A 152 5.75 16.05 12.64
N SER A 153 5.50 15.16 11.67
CA SER A 153 5.47 13.73 11.91
C SER A 153 6.87 13.15 12.12
N GLY A 154 7.88 13.76 11.50
CA GLY A 154 9.25 13.23 11.45
C GLY A 154 9.36 11.90 10.68
N LEU A 155 8.30 11.49 9.98
CA LEU A 155 8.25 10.27 9.20
C LEU A 155 8.69 10.55 7.77
N GLU A 156 9.63 9.75 7.27
CA GLU A 156 10.18 9.93 5.93
C GLU A 156 10.30 8.59 5.22
N VAL A 157 10.03 8.60 3.92
CA VAL A 157 10.22 7.44 3.04
C VAL A 157 10.82 7.89 1.72
N THR A 158 11.62 7.02 1.13
CA THR A 158 12.18 7.24 -0.21
C THR A 158 11.65 6.16 -1.14
N VAL A 159 10.85 6.58 -2.11
CA VAL A 159 10.31 5.70 -3.16
C VAL A 159 11.39 5.49 -4.21
N LYS A 160 11.76 4.23 -4.46
CA LYS A 160 12.77 3.84 -5.44
C LYS A 160 12.14 3.58 -6.79
N ALA A 161 12.87 3.88 -7.86
CA ALA A 161 12.43 3.57 -9.23
C ALA A 161 12.34 2.05 -9.49
N ASP A 162 13.10 1.25 -8.74
CA ASP A 162 13.18 -0.19 -8.84
C ASP A 162 13.03 -0.89 -7.48
N GLY A 163 12.58 -2.15 -7.53
CA GLY A 163 12.40 -2.99 -6.34
C GLY A 163 11.06 -2.78 -5.61
N PRO A 164 10.82 -3.56 -4.53
CA PRO A 164 9.58 -3.47 -3.76
C PRO A 164 9.60 -2.21 -2.88
N ASN A 165 8.69 -1.27 -3.14
CA ASN A 165 8.44 -0.10 -2.30
C ASN A 165 7.39 -0.44 -1.23
N GLU A 166 7.79 -1.30 -0.29
CA GLU A 166 6.97 -1.73 0.85
C GLU A 166 7.49 -1.08 2.13
N PHE A 167 6.70 -0.20 2.73
CA PHE A 167 7.07 0.55 3.93
C PHE A 167 6.24 0.09 5.12
N ARG A 168 6.90 -0.17 6.26
CA ARG A 168 6.24 -0.50 7.52
C ARG A 168 6.47 0.65 8.50
N ILE A 169 5.39 1.30 8.93
CA ILE A 169 5.41 2.49 9.78
C ILE A 169 4.67 2.16 11.07
N ASP A 170 5.34 2.35 12.21
CA ASP A 170 4.78 2.13 13.54
C ASP A 170 4.77 3.46 14.29
N VAL A 171 3.60 3.89 14.72
CA VAL A 171 3.40 5.20 15.36
C VAL A 171 3.23 5.13 16.89
N GLY A 172 3.28 3.93 17.48
CA GLY A 172 3.15 3.70 18.92
C GLY A 172 4.48 3.60 19.68
N LYS A 173 5.44 4.48 19.40
CA LYS A 173 6.73 4.50 20.12
C LYS A 173 7.09 5.88 20.64
#